data_AF-A0A1C7FHY6-F1
#
_entry.id   AF-A0A1C7FHY6-F1
#
_cell.length_a   1.000
_cell.length_b   1.000
_cell.length_c   1.000
_cell.angle_alpha   90.00
_cell.angle_beta   90.00
_cell.angle_gamma   90.00
#
_symmetry.space_group_name_H-M   'P 1'
#
loop_
_entity.id
_entity.type
_entity.pdbx_description
1 polymer ?
#
loop_
_entity_poly.entity_id
_entity_poly.type
_entity_poly.pdbx_seq_one_letter_code
_entity_poly.pdbx_strand_id
1 'polypeptide(L)'
;MRRSFMLLALLSSSTFAAVDGTSVNWLNYKDMVNNNCTGTLIGGKFILTAAHCNDIKNTVITQDGAWINPTVVNDHLNYPGVEGYDLSVLTLPNRLETTNIHYFADLNSDPVRNGDEVRLFGFAGTQDQLSYATMTVDTTPTVVTSRYTAEKNYWWW
;
A
#
# COMPACT_ATOMS: atom_id res chain seq x y z
N MET A 1 15.64 -45.90 7.66
CA MET A 1 15.41 -44.60 8.34
C MET A 1 14.56 -43.74 7.43
N ARG A 2 13.26 -43.62 7.70
CA ARG A 2 12.35 -42.71 6.99
C ARG A 2 12.60 -41.30 7.53
N ARG A 3 13.27 -40.46 6.75
CA ARG A 3 13.45 -39.04 7.10
C ARG A 3 12.19 -38.30 6.67
N SER A 4 11.28 -38.07 7.61
CA SER A 4 10.18 -37.12 7.42
C SER A 4 10.79 -35.72 7.34
N PHE A 5 10.71 -35.09 6.17
CA PHE A 5 10.91 -33.66 6.03
C PHE A 5 9.62 -32.97 6.50
N MET A 6 9.68 -32.39 7.70
CA MET A 6 8.62 -31.52 8.21
C MET A 6 8.81 -30.16 7.53
N LEU A 7 7.97 -29.87 6.52
CA LEU A 7 7.86 -28.55 5.90
C LEU A 7 7.26 -27.59 6.93
N LEU A 8 8.12 -26.81 7.56
CA LEU A 8 7.73 -25.72 8.44
C LEU A 8 7.24 -24.58 7.54
N ALA A 9 5.94 -24.57 7.23
CA ALA A 9 5.31 -23.41 6.61
C ALA A 9 5.40 -22.25 7.61
N LEU A 10 6.31 -21.32 7.33
CA LEU A 10 6.46 -20.08 8.05
C LEU A 10 5.10 -19.36 8.01
N LEU A 11 4.47 -19.25 9.18
CA LEU A 11 3.38 -18.31 9.41
C LEU A 11 4.00 -16.91 9.40
N SER A 12 4.34 -16.39 8.23
CA SER A 12 4.58 -14.97 8.07
C SER A 12 3.24 -14.28 8.25
N SER A 13 3.16 -13.37 9.23
CA SER A 13 2.09 -12.40 9.32
C SER A 13 2.12 -11.59 8.03
N SER A 14 1.25 -11.92 7.08
CA SER A 14 1.10 -11.20 5.82
C SER A 14 0.58 -9.81 6.14
N THR A 15 1.50 -8.83 6.19
CA THR A 15 1.15 -7.43 5.99
C THR A 15 0.56 -7.28 4.58
N PHE A 16 -0.46 -6.43 4.42
CA PHE A 16 -1.17 -6.25 3.16
C PHE A 16 -0.20 -5.82 2.06
N ALA A 17 0.06 -6.72 1.12
CA ALA A 17 1.05 -6.59 0.09
C ALA A 17 0.48 -7.16 -1.20
N ALA A 18 0.80 -6.55 -2.34
CA ALA A 18 0.53 -7.14 -3.66
C ALA A 18 1.49 -8.32 -3.89
N VAL A 19 1.33 -9.40 -3.11
CA VAL A 19 2.04 -10.67 -3.28
C VAL A 19 1.53 -11.30 -4.57
N ASP A 20 2.43 -11.65 -5.48
CA ASP A 20 2.11 -12.13 -6.83
C ASP A 20 1.28 -11.16 -7.70
N GLY A 21 1.39 -9.85 -7.41
CA GLY A 21 0.82 -8.80 -8.25
C GLY A 21 1.48 -8.68 -9.62
N THR A 22 0.85 -7.92 -10.52
CA THR A 22 1.45 -7.56 -11.81
C THR A 22 2.53 -6.50 -11.58
N SER A 23 3.78 -6.88 -11.81
CA SER A 23 4.93 -5.97 -11.78
C SER A 23 4.76 -4.83 -12.77
N VAL A 24 5.10 -3.62 -12.34
CA VAL A 24 5.17 -2.44 -13.19
C VAL A 24 6.54 -1.78 -13.08
N ASN A 25 6.92 -1.00 -14.08
CA ASN A 25 8.13 -0.19 -13.99
C ASN A 25 7.87 1.02 -13.08
N TRP A 26 8.44 1.03 -11.87
CA TRP A 26 8.25 2.10 -10.89
C TRP A 26 8.64 3.49 -11.42
N LEU A 27 9.59 3.58 -12.37
CA LEU A 27 9.95 4.85 -13.01
C LEU A 27 8.77 5.57 -13.69
N ASN A 28 7.70 4.84 -14.00
CA ASN A 28 6.46 5.36 -14.61
C ASN A 28 5.36 5.71 -13.58
N TYR A 29 5.62 5.57 -12.28
CA TYR A 29 4.69 5.79 -11.17
C TYR A 29 5.35 6.70 -10.12
N LYS A 30 5.58 7.96 -10.52
CA LYS A 30 6.31 8.97 -9.73
C LYS A 30 5.54 9.48 -8.52
N ASP A 31 4.28 9.10 -8.43
CA ASP A 31 3.41 9.32 -7.28
C ASP A 31 3.54 8.21 -6.23
N MET A 32 4.26 7.13 -6.48
CA MET A 32 4.43 6.03 -5.53
C MET A 32 5.80 6.13 -4.87
N VAL A 33 5.85 6.03 -3.54
CA VAL A 33 7.08 6.04 -2.74
C VAL A 33 7.16 4.83 -1.82
N ASN A 34 8.38 4.44 -1.47
CA ASN A 34 8.66 3.26 -0.65
C ASN A 34 9.55 3.61 0.55
N ASN A 35 9.37 2.92 1.67
CA ASN A 35 10.42 2.63 2.66
C ASN A 35 9.81 1.68 3.70
N ASN A 36 9.89 0.36 3.44
CA ASN A 36 9.20 -0.72 4.18
C ASN A 36 7.66 -0.60 4.28
N CYS A 37 7.09 0.49 3.80
CA CYS A 37 5.69 0.76 3.55
C CYS A 37 5.53 1.49 2.22
N THR A 38 4.31 1.48 1.68
CA THR A 38 3.96 2.24 0.48
C THR A 38 3.36 3.58 0.88
N GLY A 39 3.70 4.64 0.15
CA GLY A 39 3.04 5.94 0.23
C GLY A 39 2.67 6.46 -1.16
N THR A 40 1.69 7.35 -1.22
CA THR A 40 1.19 7.94 -2.46
C THR A 40 1.26 9.46 -2.39
N LEU A 41 1.83 10.11 -3.40
CA LEU A 41 1.87 11.56 -3.56
C LEU A 41 0.48 12.07 -3.96
N ILE A 42 -0.19 12.73 -3.03
CA ILE A 42 -1.57 13.22 -3.21
C ILE A 42 -1.63 14.70 -3.57
N GLY A 43 -0.47 15.36 -3.67
CA GLY A 43 -0.37 16.71 -4.19
C GLY A 43 0.95 17.39 -3.83
N GLY A 44 1.74 17.75 -4.84
CA GLY A 44 2.95 18.55 -4.70
C GLY A 44 4.01 17.95 -3.77
N LYS A 45 3.87 18.13 -2.47
CA LYS A 45 4.81 17.67 -1.42
C LYS A 45 4.14 16.81 -0.34
N PHE A 46 2.89 16.39 -0.53
CA PHE A 46 2.12 15.64 0.46
C PHE A 46 2.04 14.16 0.09
N ILE A 47 2.54 13.30 0.97
CA ILE A 47 2.45 11.84 0.84
C ILE A 47 1.36 11.34 1.79
N LEU A 48 0.43 10.55 1.28
CA LEU A 48 -0.53 9.78 2.06
C LEU A 48 0.04 8.38 2.35
N THR A 49 -0.05 7.93 3.59
CA THR A 49 0.36 6.59 4.01
C THR A 49 -0.40 6.17 5.28
N ALA A 50 -0.09 5.00 5.82
CA ALA A 50 -0.67 4.52 7.07
C ALA A 50 0.05 5.13 8.30
N ALA A 51 -0.69 5.35 9.39
CA ALA A 51 -0.13 5.87 10.63
C ALA A 51 0.75 4.84 11.35
N HIS A 52 0.54 3.54 11.16
CA HIS A 52 1.43 2.53 11.75
C HIS A 52 2.80 2.42 11.05
N CYS A 53 2.97 3.03 9.87
CA CYS A 53 4.20 2.92 9.07
C CYS A 53 5.31 3.83 9.59
N ASN A 54 6.21 3.30 10.42
CA ASN A 54 7.26 4.10 11.06
C ASN A 54 8.45 4.43 10.15
N ASP A 55 8.87 3.52 9.28
CA ASP A 55 10.09 3.71 8.48
C ASP A 55 9.93 4.83 7.45
N ILE A 56 8.80 4.84 6.73
CA ILE A 56 8.47 5.86 5.74
C ILE A 56 8.31 7.27 6.33
N LYS A 57 7.98 7.38 7.63
CA LYS A 57 7.89 8.67 8.34
C LYS A 57 9.26 9.32 8.56
N ASN A 58 10.32 8.51 8.64
CA ASN A 58 11.69 9.00 8.79
C ASN A 58 12.29 9.37 7.44
N THR A 59 12.07 8.52 6.43
CA THR A 59 12.59 8.72 5.09
C THR A 59 11.68 8.08 4.05
N VAL A 60 11.42 8.78 2.94
CA VAL A 60 10.79 8.21 1.75
C VAL A 60 11.84 7.96 0.69
N ILE A 61 11.70 6.86 -0.05
CA ILE A 61 12.49 6.53 -1.24
C ILE A 61 11.60 6.74 -2.45
N THR A 62 12.07 7.55 -3.39
CA THR A 62 11.35 7.80 -4.65
C THR A 62 11.89 6.92 -5.77
N GLN A 63 11.17 6.87 -6.89
CA GLN A 63 11.46 6.02 -8.05
C GLN A 63 12.86 6.19 -8.65
N ASP A 64 13.51 7.35 -8.46
CA ASP A 64 14.87 7.62 -8.94
C ASP A 64 15.95 7.25 -7.92
N GLY A 65 15.55 6.64 -6.79
CA GLY A 65 16.42 6.26 -5.70
C GLY A 65 16.73 7.38 -4.71
N ALA A 66 16.13 8.57 -4.84
CA ALA A 66 16.32 9.64 -3.88
C ALA A 66 15.71 9.32 -2.52
N TRP A 67 16.47 9.59 -1.45
CA TRP A 67 16.06 9.47 -0.05
C TRP A 67 15.69 10.87 0.44
N ILE A 68 14.44 11.06 0.85
CA ILE A 68 13.91 12.36 1.26
C ILE A 68 13.30 12.24 2.64
N ASN A 69 13.78 13.02 3.60
CA ASN A 69 13.21 13.03 4.94
C ASN A 69 12.00 13.97 4.97
N PRO A 70 10.81 13.49 5.39
CA PRO A 70 9.67 14.37 5.65
C PRO A 70 10.00 15.43 6.71
N THR A 71 9.45 16.63 6.55
CA THR A 71 9.58 17.73 7.52
C THR A 71 8.45 17.74 8.54
N VAL A 72 7.30 17.15 8.20
CA VAL A 72 6.13 17.03 9.08
C VAL A 72 5.51 15.66 8.88
N VAL A 73 5.14 15.02 10.00
CA VAL A 73 4.32 13.81 10.06
C VAL A 73 3.02 14.20 10.75
N ASN A 74 1.89 13.98 10.08
CA ASN A 74 0.57 14.29 10.63
C ASN A 74 -0.29 13.03 10.64
N ASP A 75 -0.15 12.25 11.72
CA ASP A 75 -1.02 11.10 11.98
C ASP A 75 -2.44 11.57 12.31
N HIS A 76 -3.44 10.79 11.94
CA HIS A 76 -4.82 11.08 12.29
C HIS A 76 -4.97 11.20 13.82
N LEU A 77 -5.64 12.25 14.30
CA LEU A 77 -5.74 12.58 15.74
C LEU A 77 -6.30 11.45 16.61
N ASN A 78 -7.16 10.61 16.02
CA ASN A 78 -7.81 9.49 16.70
C ASN A 78 -7.14 8.13 16.39
N TYR A 79 -5.93 8.10 15.83
CA TYR A 79 -5.21 6.86 15.58
C TYR A 79 -4.86 6.16 16.91
N PRO A 80 -5.36 4.93 17.17
CA PRO A 80 -5.21 4.30 18.49
C PRO A 80 -3.91 3.48 18.64
N GLY A 81 -3.00 3.49 17.65
CA GLY A 81 -1.76 2.71 17.67
C GLY A 81 -1.88 1.26 17.21
N VAL A 82 -3.09 0.80 16.87
CA VAL A 82 -3.38 -0.59 16.46
C VAL A 82 -4.20 -0.64 15.17
N GLU A 83 -5.53 -0.66 15.28
CA GLU A 83 -6.50 -0.68 14.19
C GLU A 83 -7.50 0.47 14.37
N GLY A 84 -7.95 1.09 13.28
CA GLY A 84 -8.88 2.22 13.32
C GLY A 84 -8.52 3.27 12.29
N TYR A 85 -8.43 4.54 12.73
CA TYR A 85 -8.02 5.66 11.88
C TYR A 85 -6.52 5.63 11.53
N ASP A 86 -6.10 4.59 10.79
CA ASP A 86 -4.72 4.31 10.44
C ASP A 86 -4.29 5.06 9.17
N LEU A 87 -4.15 6.37 9.31
CA LEU A 87 -3.85 7.29 8.22
C LEU A 87 -2.90 8.39 8.68
N SER A 88 -1.90 8.69 7.85
CA SER A 88 -0.93 9.75 8.07
C SER A 88 -0.66 10.51 6.79
N VAL A 89 -0.45 11.82 6.93
CA VAL A 89 0.00 12.69 5.84
C VAL A 89 1.40 13.21 6.17
N LEU A 90 2.36 12.89 5.32
CA LEU A 90 3.74 13.36 5.41
C LEU A 90 3.90 14.61 4.53
N THR A 91 4.64 15.60 5.01
CA THR A 91 5.05 16.77 4.21
C THR A 91 6.52 16.65 3.86
N LEU A 92 6.85 16.69 2.57
CA LEU A 92 8.22 16.72 2.08
C LEU A 92 8.79 18.15 2.09
N PRO A 93 10.12 18.34 2.16
CA PRO A 93 10.75 19.66 2.15
C PRO A 93 10.53 20.39 0.82
N ASN A 94 10.49 19.66 -0.29
CA ASN A 94 10.33 20.19 -1.64
C ASN A 94 9.16 19.51 -2.34
N ARG A 95 8.60 20.19 -3.33
CA ARG A 95 7.63 19.61 -4.26
C ARG A 95 8.29 18.53 -5.10
N LEU A 96 7.60 17.41 -5.28
CA LEU A 96 7.92 16.38 -6.26
C LEU A 96 7.05 16.56 -7.50
N GLU A 97 7.67 16.40 -8.67
CA GLU A 97 6.94 16.39 -9.94
C GLU A 97 6.47 14.97 -10.23
N THR A 98 5.16 14.81 -10.40
CA THR A 98 4.54 13.54 -10.80
C THR A 98 3.83 13.68 -12.14
N THR A 99 3.90 12.62 -12.93
CA THR A 99 3.14 12.44 -14.17
C THR A 99 1.82 11.70 -13.94
N ASN A 100 1.62 11.18 -12.73
CA ASN A 100 0.50 10.34 -12.34
C ASN A 100 -0.34 11.15 -11.34
N ILE A 101 -1.51 11.61 -11.79
CA ILE A 101 -2.41 12.43 -10.98
C ILE A 101 -3.63 11.57 -10.66
N HIS A 102 -3.83 11.32 -9.37
CA HIS A 102 -4.98 10.60 -8.84
C HIS A 102 -5.92 11.61 -8.18
N TYR A 103 -7.18 11.59 -8.60
CA TYR A 103 -8.22 12.36 -7.95
C TYR A 103 -8.87 11.51 -6.86
N PHE A 104 -9.05 12.10 -5.68
CA PHE A 104 -9.92 11.48 -4.70
C PHE A 104 -11.35 11.45 -5.22
N ALA A 105 -12.05 10.36 -4.94
CA ALA A 105 -13.49 10.34 -5.07
C ALA A 105 -14.14 11.35 -4.11
N ASP A 106 -15.43 11.63 -4.30
CA ASP A 106 -16.18 12.42 -3.34
C ASP A 106 -16.29 11.68 -2.01
N LEU A 107 -15.47 12.06 -1.04
CA LEU A 107 -15.38 11.44 0.28
C LEU A 107 -16.56 11.78 1.20
N ASN A 108 -17.55 12.58 0.74
CA ASN A 108 -18.79 12.84 1.46
C ASN A 108 -19.84 11.72 1.26
N SER A 109 -19.54 10.71 0.45
CA SER A 109 -20.37 9.53 0.22
C SER A 109 -19.47 8.30 0.04
N ASP A 110 -20.02 7.09 0.23
CA ASP A 110 -19.24 5.87 -0.01
C ASP A 110 -18.87 5.77 -1.50
N PRO A 111 -17.57 5.85 -1.84
CA PRO A 111 -17.14 5.98 -3.23
C PRO A 111 -17.08 4.64 -3.97
N VAL A 112 -17.21 3.53 -3.24
CA VAL A 112 -17.09 2.16 -3.74
C VAL A 112 -18.34 1.36 -3.41
N ARG A 113 -18.68 0.40 -4.26
CA ARG A 113 -19.81 -0.54 -4.11
C ARG A 113 -19.31 -1.97 -4.13
N ASN A 114 -20.12 -2.88 -3.56
CA ASN A 114 -19.87 -4.32 -3.69
C ASN A 114 -19.77 -4.71 -5.17
N GLY A 115 -18.72 -5.45 -5.49
CA GLY A 115 -18.43 -5.88 -6.86
C GLY A 115 -17.55 -4.91 -7.65
N ASP A 116 -17.26 -3.70 -7.15
CA ASP A 116 -16.34 -2.79 -7.82
C ASP A 116 -14.94 -3.40 -7.88
N GLU A 117 -14.28 -3.29 -9.03
CA GLU A 117 -12.90 -3.71 -9.19
C GLU A 117 -11.96 -2.51 -8.92
N VAL A 118 -11.01 -2.69 -8.01
CA VAL A 118 -9.98 -1.69 -7.71
C VAL A 118 -8.58 -2.30 -7.83
N ARG A 119 -7.60 -1.45 -8.14
CA ARG A 119 -6.19 -1.86 -8.18
C ARG A 119 -5.47 -1.35 -6.94
N LEU A 120 -4.86 -2.28 -6.21
CA LEU A 120 -4.02 -1.99 -5.06
C LEU A 120 -2.56 -2.02 -5.48
N PHE A 121 -1.89 -0.87 -5.42
CA PHE A 121 -0.46 -0.75 -5.73
C PHE A 121 0.37 -0.84 -4.45
N GLY A 122 1.53 -1.49 -4.51
CA GLY A 122 2.46 -1.51 -3.40
C GLY A 122 3.76 -2.26 -3.68
N PHE A 123 4.72 -2.08 -2.79
CA PHE A 123 6.06 -2.66 -2.90
C PHE A 123 6.20 -4.02 -2.23
N ALA A 124 5.23 -4.45 -1.41
CA ALA A 124 5.25 -5.74 -0.73
C ALA A 124 6.52 -6.02 0.10
N GLY A 125 7.19 -4.97 0.61
CA GLY A 125 8.47 -5.09 1.33
C GLY A 125 9.69 -5.28 0.44
N THR A 126 9.54 -5.25 -0.88
CA THR A 126 10.67 -5.13 -1.82
C THR A 126 11.21 -3.70 -1.83
N GLN A 127 12.45 -3.52 -2.28
CA GLN A 127 13.07 -2.19 -2.30
C GLN A 127 12.62 -1.34 -3.49
N ASP A 128 12.44 -1.95 -4.66
CA ASP A 128 12.25 -1.23 -5.94
C ASP A 128 11.18 -1.85 -6.85
N GLN A 129 10.64 -3.02 -6.51
CA GLN A 129 9.61 -3.68 -7.32
C GLN A 129 8.21 -3.19 -6.92
N LEU A 130 7.71 -2.17 -7.62
CA LEU A 130 6.29 -1.81 -7.56
C LEU A 130 5.45 -2.85 -8.32
N SER A 131 4.37 -3.30 -7.69
CA SER A 131 3.39 -4.19 -8.30
C SER A 131 1.98 -3.69 -8.00
N TYR A 132 1.00 -4.15 -8.78
CA TYR A 132 -0.40 -4.00 -8.41
C TYR A 132 -1.13 -5.34 -8.37
N ALA A 133 -2.12 -5.44 -7.49
CA ALA A 133 -3.11 -6.49 -7.49
C ALA A 133 -4.47 -5.92 -7.86
N THR A 134 -5.26 -6.69 -8.61
CA THR A 134 -6.68 -6.40 -8.83
C THR A 134 -7.47 -7.05 -7.70
N MET A 135 -8.38 -6.30 -7.08
CA MET A 135 -9.25 -6.77 -6.02
C MET A 135 -10.70 -6.34 -6.27
N THR A 136 -11.63 -7.18 -5.85
CA THR A 136 -13.06 -6.86 -5.87
C THR A 136 -13.47 -6.36 -4.49
N VAL A 137 -14.17 -5.23 -4.45
CA VAL A 137 -14.70 -4.65 -3.21
C VAL A 137 -15.82 -5.55 -2.69
N ASP A 138 -15.68 -5.99 -1.44
CA ASP A 138 -16.74 -6.67 -0.69
C ASP A 138 -16.87 -6.02 0.69
N THR A 139 -17.97 -5.28 0.85
CA THR A 139 -18.35 -4.59 2.09
C THR A 139 -19.26 -5.44 2.98
N THR A 140 -19.53 -6.69 2.61
CA THR A 140 -20.29 -7.62 3.44
C THR A 140 -19.50 -7.85 4.74
N PRO A 141 -20.06 -7.59 5.94
CA PRO A 141 -19.33 -7.76 7.18
C PRO A 141 -19.03 -9.25 7.40
N THR A 142 -17.83 -9.68 7.04
CA THR A 142 -17.33 -10.99 7.42
C THR A 142 -16.75 -10.87 8.83
N VAL A 143 -17.27 -11.68 9.75
CA VAL A 143 -16.71 -11.81 11.09
C VAL A 143 -15.27 -12.31 10.94
N VAL A 144 -14.31 -11.45 11.34
CA VAL A 144 -12.85 -11.65 11.37
C VAL A 144 -12.15 -11.41 10.03
N THR A 145 -11.49 -10.25 9.95
CA THR A 145 -10.51 -9.82 8.94
C THR A 145 -11.05 -9.77 7.51
N SER A 146 -11.31 -8.56 7.00
CA SER A 146 -11.38 -8.32 5.56
C SER A 146 -10.02 -8.62 4.93
N ARG A 147 -9.77 -9.90 4.70
CA ARG A 147 -8.61 -10.42 3.97
C ARG A 147 -8.92 -10.23 2.50
N TYR A 148 -8.45 -9.12 1.94
CA TYR A 148 -8.41 -8.96 0.49
C TYR A 148 -7.16 -9.70 -0.01
N THR A 149 -7.33 -10.97 -0.34
CA THR A 149 -6.32 -11.73 -1.10
C THR A 149 -6.50 -11.42 -2.58
N ALA A 150 -5.40 -11.13 -3.27
CA ALA A 150 -5.38 -11.11 -4.74
C ALA A 150 -5.61 -12.53 -5.24
N GLU A 151 -6.88 -12.94 -5.40
CA GLU A 151 -7.19 -14.23 -6.01
C GLU A 151 -6.97 -14.11 -7.52
N LYS A 152 -5.93 -14.80 -8.00
CA LYS A 152 -5.78 -15.07 -9.42
C LYS A 152 -6.87 -16.06 -9.83
N ASN A 153 -7.93 -15.56 -10.47
CA ASN A 153 -8.93 -16.40 -11.10
C ASN A 153 -8.28 -17.19 -12.25
N TYR A 154 -7.85 -18.43 -11.97
CA TYR A 154 -7.44 -19.38 -13.00
C TYR A 154 -8.69 -19.91 -13.70
N TRP A 155 -9.08 -19.26 -14.80
CA TRP A 155 -10.02 -19.82 -15.75
C TRP A 155 -9.27 -20.83 -16.63
N TRP A 156 -9.46 -22.12 -16.33
CA TRP A 156 -8.97 -23.21 -17.16
C TRP A 156 -9.91 -23.39 -18.37
N TRP A 157 -9.38 -23.25 -19.59
CA TRP A 157 -9.96 -23.83 -20.81
C TRP A 157 -9.12 -25.04 -21.20
#